data_AF-A0A519F8N3-F1
#
_entry.id   AF-A0A519F8N3-F1
#
_cell.length_a   1.000
_cell.length_b   1.000
_cell.length_c   1.000
_cell.angle_alpha   90.00
_cell.angle_beta   90.00
_cell.angle_gamma   90.00
#
_symmetry.space_group_name_H-M   'P 1'
#
loop_
_entity.id
_entity.type
_entity.pdbx_description
1 polymer ?
#
loop_
_entity_poly.entity_id
_entity_poly.type
_entity_poly.pdbx_seq_one_letter_code
_entity_poly.pdbx_strand_id
1 'polypeptide(L)'
;MGAEAFSRGAAQARAFLFFLNRLLRPGDGGHTLAGVPFRVQFAGLFDSVASVGLADASPTHRGFGGWANGTQDLADCVERSVHLLAAHELRHAFPSSCMRIGARYPRNSLEMVYPGAHSDLGGGYPPGSQGKAVGGRAELLSQVPLLEMYHQARVSGVPLLSTDEMKAKDMRPTLADLQIAPRTAQLCQSYVKWANVSLASIEDMLRQHTRYYWRWRHQRSTSFERLKSYNRADGQGRQDLWESELDFRADAAAVHRQQAVMDGKQEGKADKAVQALARDYVPETRREQVPPDVDAFFDEMVHDSHATFYMAGPTTDEDARKLIEMVRAKAARGEKLNSLERRIQDHEKAHPGQLPVLTDADTPLLLQTMRYGSRKTMETTGQKTRRETGGHIHYRRIFDKS
;
A
#
# COMPACT_ATOMS: atom_id res chain seq x y z
N MET A 1 7.16 -9.97 -26.13
CA MET A 1 7.36 -8.84 -25.20
C MET A 1 6.83 -9.23 -23.83
N GLY A 2 7.50 -8.80 -22.75
CA GLY A 2 6.97 -8.81 -21.38
C GLY A 2 6.75 -7.38 -20.89
N ALA A 3 5.73 -7.14 -20.06
CA ALA A 3 5.51 -5.88 -19.36
C ALA A 3 5.34 -6.15 -17.87
N GLU A 4 6.13 -5.47 -17.03
CA GLU A 4 6.06 -5.59 -15.56
C GLU A 4 5.90 -4.20 -14.95
N ALA A 5 4.90 -4.02 -14.09
CA ALA A 5 4.66 -2.71 -13.50
C ALA A 5 3.93 -2.78 -12.15
N PHE A 6 4.11 -1.75 -11.34
CA PHE A 6 3.56 -1.63 -9.99
C PHE A 6 2.64 -0.42 -9.85
N SER A 7 1.58 -0.55 -9.05
CA SER A 7 0.71 0.55 -8.63
C SER A 7 0.02 1.24 -9.82
N ARG A 8 0.16 2.56 -9.95
CA ARG A 8 -0.25 3.32 -11.14
C ARG A 8 0.47 2.88 -12.40
N GLY A 9 1.71 2.41 -12.29
CA GLY A 9 2.43 1.80 -13.41
C GLY A 9 1.73 0.54 -13.93
N ALA A 10 1.15 -0.28 -13.04
CA ALA A 10 0.36 -1.44 -13.44
C ALA A 10 -0.92 -1.02 -14.17
N ALA A 11 -1.61 0.02 -13.69
CA ALA A 11 -2.76 0.59 -14.39
C ALA A 11 -2.40 1.15 -15.77
N GLN A 12 -1.23 1.81 -15.88
CA GLN A 12 -0.69 2.28 -17.16
C GLN A 12 -0.33 1.13 -18.09
N ALA A 13 0.24 0.03 -17.56
CA ALA A 13 0.54 -1.16 -18.35
C ALA A 13 -0.74 -1.80 -18.91
N ARG A 14 -1.81 -1.89 -18.10
CA ARG A 14 -3.13 -2.36 -18.56
C ARG A 14 -3.68 -1.47 -19.67
N ALA A 15 -3.66 -0.15 -19.48
CA ALA A 15 -4.09 0.80 -20.49
C ALA A 15 -3.24 0.73 -21.77
N PHE A 16 -1.92 0.60 -21.65
CA PHE A 16 -1.01 0.41 -22.77
C PHE A 16 -1.37 -0.86 -23.57
N LEU A 17 -1.57 -1.99 -22.89
CA LEU A 17 -1.94 -3.26 -23.53
C LEU A 17 -3.32 -3.17 -24.20
N PHE A 18 -4.27 -2.48 -23.59
CA PHE A 18 -5.57 -2.19 -24.18
C PHE A 18 -5.44 -1.39 -25.49
N PHE A 19 -4.66 -0.31 -25.49
CA PHE A 19 -4.43 0.48 -26.70
C PHE A 19 -3.63 -0.27 -27.75
N LEU A 20 -2.61 -1.05 -27.33
CA LEU A 20 -1.83 -1.90 -28.21
C LEU A 20 -2.72 -2.91 -28.93
N ASN A 21 -3.63 -3.57 -28.21
CA ASN A 21 -4.58 -4.52 -28.78
C ASN A 21 -5.42 -3.91 -29.92
N ARG A 22 -5.78 -2.62 -29.83
CA ARG A 22 -6.51 -1.91 -30.89
C ARG A 22 -5.67 -1.62 -32.14
N LEU A 23 -4.34 -1.62 -32.02
CA LEU A 23 -3.43 -1.44 -33.15
C LEU A 23 -3.08 -2.75 -33.85
N LEU A 24 -3.29 -3.88 -33.17
CA LEU A 24 -3.01 -5.21 -33.72
C LEU A 24 -4.04 -5.59 -34.80
N ARG A 25 -3.56 -6.23 -35.86
CA ARG A 25 -4.40 -6.81 -36.91
C ARG A 25 -4.40 -8.33 -36.81
N PRO A 26 -5.48 -9.02 -37.19
CA PRO A 26 -5.45 -10.48 -37.34
C PRO A 26 -4.34 -10.90 -38.31
N GLY A 27 -3.68 -12.02 -38.04
CA GLY A 27 -2.74 -12.68 -38.94
C GLY A 27 -2.72 -14.18 -38.70
N ASP A 28 -1.93 -14.90 -39.49
CA ASP A 28 -1.85 -16.36 -39.39
C ASP A 28 -1.38 -16.80 -38.01
N GLY A 29 -2.28 -17.45 -37.27
CA GLY A 29 -2.02 -17.96 -35.92
C GLY A 29 -1.97 -16.91 -34.81
N GLY A 30 -2.47 -15.68 -35.02
CA GLY A 30 -2.57 -14.68 -33.93
C GLY A 30 -2.72 -13.24 -34.44
N HIS A 31 -1.89 -12.35 -33.91
CA HIS A 31 -1.89 -10.93 -34.22
C HIS A 31 -0.63 -10.49 -34.96
N THR A 32 -0.75 -9.42 -35.74
CA THR A 32 0.37 -8.71 -36.37
C THR A 32 0.39 -7.25 -35.96
N LEU A 33 1.60 -6.69 -35.86
CA LEU A 33 1.85 -5.27 -35.72
C LEU A 33 2.65 -4.81 -36.93
N ALA A 34 2.08 -3.92 -37.75
CA ALA A 34 2.70 -3.47 -39.01
C ALA A 34 3.14 -4.63 -39.95
N GLY A 35 2.33 -5.69 -40.01
CA GLY A 35 2.61 -6.86 -40.86
C GLY A 35 3.58 -7.88 -40.26
N VAL A 36 4.17 -7.61 -39.08
CA VAL A 36 5.05 -8.54 -38.38
C VAL A 36 4.26 -9.31 -37.32
N PRO A 37 4.36 -10.66 -37.23
CA PRO A 37 3.74 -11.43 -36.16
C PRO A 37 4.14 -10.88 -34.78
N PHE A 38 3.14 -10.60 -33.95
CA PHE A 38 3.35 -9.94 -32.66
C PHE A 38 2.51 -10.59 -31.57
N ARG A 39 3.15 -10.84 -30.42
CA ARG A 39 2.52 -11.41 -29.23
C ARG A 39 3.05 -10.75 -27.97
N VAL A 40 2.15 -10.43 -27.04
CA VAL A 40 2.52 -10.08 -25.68
C VAL A 40 2.56 -11.37 -24.88
N GLN A 41 3.76 -11.85 -24.55
CA GLN A 41 3.91 -13.14 -23.87
C GLN A 41 3.49 -13.06 -22.40
N PHE A 42 3.81 -11.95 -21.73
CA PHE A 42 3.64 -11.85 -20.29
C PHE A 42 3.28 -10.42 -19.85
N ALA A 43 2.30 -10.33 -18.95
CA ALA A 43 1.99 -9.11 -18.20
C ALA A 43 2.06 -9.41 -16.69
N GLY A 44 3.10 -8.88 -16.03
CA GLY A 44 3.28 -8.94 -14.59
C GLY A 44 2.80 -7.66 -13.92
N LEU A 45 1.79 -7.76 -13.07
CA LEU A 45 1.18 -6.63 -12.38
C LEU A 45 1.36 -6.77 -10.87
N PHE A 46 1.78 -5.70 -10.22
CA PHE A 46 1.85 -5.59 -8.78
C PHE A 46 0.81 -4.57 -8.32
N ASP A 47 -0.18 -5.03 -7.55
CA ASP A 47 -1.19 -4.25 -6.83
C ASP A 47 -1.71 -3.02 -7.60
N SER A 48 -2.34 -3.26 -8.76
CA SER A 48 -2.80 -2.21 -9.68
C SER A 48 -3.74 -1.21 -9.04
N VAL A 49 -3.34 0.06 -8.99
CA VAL A 49 -4.17 1.19 -8.50
C VAL A 49 -4.35 2.18 -9.65
N ALA A 50 -5.55 2.25 -10.21
CA ALA A 50 -5.86 3.10 -11.36
C ALA A 50 -6.48 4.47 -10.98
N SER A 51 -6.73 4.69 -9.70
CA SER A 51 -7.35 5.91 -9.18
C SER A 51 -6.39 7.10 -9.13
N VAL A 52 -6.94 8.31 -9.22
CA VAL A 52 -6.19 9.58 -9.11
C VAL A 52 -6.63 10.34 -7.85
N GLY A 53 -5.82 10.27 -6.79
CA GLY A 53 -6.00 11.07 -5.56
C GLY A 53 -7.32 10.84 -4.82
N LEU A 54 -7.80 11.85 -4.07
CA LEU A 54 -9.05 11.79 -3.29
C LEU A 54 -10.34 11.72 -4.13
N ALA A 55 -10.25 11.70 -5.47
CA ALA A 55 -11.42 11.56 -6.32
C ALA A 55 -12.18 10.24 -6.08
N ASP A 56 -11.54 9.26 -5.45
CA ASP A 56 -12.10 7.94 -5.15
C ASP A 56 -12.58 7.74 -3.71
N ALA A 57 -12.41 8.75 -2.83
CA ALA A 57 -13.14 8.84 -1.56
C ALA A 57 -14.63 9.21 -1.79
N SER A 58 -15.02 9.44 -3.05
CA SER A 58 -16.39 9.72 -3.46
C SER A 58 -17.22 8.42 -3.53
N PRO A 59 -18.38 8.35 -2.85
CA PRO A 59 -19.32 7.23 -2.97
C PRO A 59 -19.91 7.07 -4.38
N THR A 60 -19.81 8.09 -5.24
CA THR A 60 -20.55 8.17 -6.52
C THR A 60 -19.67 8.05 -7.77
N HIS A 61 -18.34 8.08 -7.64
CA HIS A 61 -17.40 8.00 -8.76
C HIS A 61 -16.34 6.92 -8.48
N ARG A 62 -15.94 6.14 -9.50
CA ARG A 62 -14.94 5.06 -9.40
C ARG A 62 -13.48 5.54 -9.45
N GLY A 63 -13.24 6.85 -9.38
CA GLY A 63 -11.89 7.43 -9.45
C GLY A 63 -11.14 7.27 -10.78
N PHE A 64 -11.69 6.56 -11.77
CA PHE A 64 -11.10 6.41 -13.10
C PHE A 64 -11.28 7.69 -13.93
N GLY A 65 -10.26 8.54 -13.92
CA GLY A 65 -10.18 9.73 -14.77
C GLY A 65 -9.35 9.47 -16.03
N GLY A 66 -9.72 10.09 -17.15
CA GLY A 66 -8.90 10.17 -18.35
C GLY A 66 -8.56 8.80 -18.96
N TRP A 67 -7.27 8.48 -19.03
CA TRP A 67 -6.76 7.28 -19.71
C TRP A 67 -7.13 5.96 -19.03
N ALA A 68 -7.50 5.98 -17.75
CA ALA A 68 -7.80 4.77 -16.98
C ALA A 68 -9.23 4.26 -17.19
N ASN A 69 -10.16 5.15 -17.56
CA ASN A 69 -11.57 4.80 -17.71
C ASN A 69 -11.80 3.88 -18.91
N GLY A 70 -12.36 2.68 -18.70
CA GLY A 70 -12.62 1.73 -19.79
C GLY A 70 -11.37 1.03 -20.35
N THR A 71 -10.21 1.12 -19.70
CA THR A 71 -8.93 0.58 -20.21
C THR A 71 -8.22 -0.36 -19.23
N GLN A 72 -8.84 -0.68 -18.10
CA GLN A 72 -8.24 -1.54 -17.10
C GLN A 72 -8.50 -3.03 -17.38
N ASP A 73 -9.46 -3.39 -18.21
CA ASP A 73 -9.70 -4.80 -18.54
C ASP A 73 -8.48 -5.35 -19.30
N LEU A 74 -8.03 -6.55 -18.94
CA LEU A 74 -6.88 -7.16 -19.61
C LEU A 74 -7.18 -7.41 -21.07
N ALA A 75 -6.22 -7.06 -21.93
CA ALA A 75 -6.36 -7.26 -23.36
C ALA A 75 -6.19 -8.75 -23.75
N ASP A 76 -6.99 -9.19 -24.71
CA ASP A 76 -6.93 -10.56 -25.25
C ASP A 76 -5.60 -10.89 -25.95
N CYS A 77 -4.82 -9.88 -26.37
CA CYS A 77 -3.53 -10.07 -27.01
C CYS A 77 -2.40 -10.55 -26.09
N VAL A 78 -2.67 -10.67 -24.78
CA VAL A 78 -1.72 -11.14 -23.78
C VAL A 78 -1.84 -12.64 -23.61
N GLU A 79 -0.74 -13.38 -23.72
CA GLU A 79 -0.75 -14.85 -23.58
C GLU A 79 -0.86 -15.28 -22.11
N ARG A 80 -0.21 -14.55 -21.19
CA ARG A 80 -0.28 -14.80 -19.74
C ARG A 80 -0.18 -13.51 -18.93
N SER A 81 -1.08 -13.34 -17.97
CA SER A 81 -1.13 -12.23 -17.03
C SER A 81 -1.06 -12.75 -15.61
N VAL A 82 -0.16 -12.21 -14.81
CA VAL A 82 -0.05 -12.49 -13.37
C VAL A 82 -0.24 -11.18 -12.62
N HIS A 83 -1.17 -11.13 -11.69
CA HIS A 83 -1.38 -9.96 -10.83
C HIS A 83 -1.29 -10.37 -9.35
N LEU A 84 -0.33 -9.79 -8.65
CA LEU A 84 -0.15 -9.98 -7.21
C LEU A 84 -0.84 -8.82 -6.45
N LEU A 85 -1.71 -9.12 -5.49
CA LEU A 85 -2.46 -8.13 -4.69
C LEU A 85 -2.03 -8.10 -3.23
N ALA A 86 -1.97 -6.90 -2.66
CA ALA A 86 -1.54 -6.68 -1.29
C ALA A 86 -2.71 -6.89 -0.31
N ALA A 87 -2.53 -7.83 0.62
CA ALA A 87 -3.56 -8.22 1.58
C ALA A 87 -3.79 -7.23 2.73
N HIS A 88 -2.76 -6.44 3.05
CA HIS A 88 -2.75 -5.51 4.19
C HIS A 88 -2.55 -4.06 3.73
N GLU A 89 -3.02 -3.72 2.53
CA GLU A 89 -3.13 -2.31 2.14
C GLU A 89 -4.39 -1.70 2.76
N LEU A 90 -4.17 -0.78 3.69
CA LEU A 90 -5.18 -0.19 4.57
C LEU A 90 -5.63 1.19 4.14
N ARG A 91 -5.21 1.70 2.99
CA ARG A 91 -5.56 3.06 2.57
C ARG A 91 -6.78 3.11 1.67
N HIS A 92 -7.71 4.01 1.99
CA HIS A 92 -8.84 4.38 1.15
C HIS A 92 -8.40 4.93 -0.20
N ALA A 93 -7.29 5.66 -0.24
CA ALA A 93 -6.71 6.19 -1.48
C ALA A 93 -6.11 5.13 -2.42
N PHE A 94 -6.01 3.86 -2.00
CA PHE A 94 -5.37 2.77 -2.77
C PHE A 94 -6.32 1.60 -3.09
N PRO A 95 -7.48 1.84 -3.74
CA PRO A 95 -8.32 0.75 -4.22
C PRO A 95 -7.58 -0.05 -5.30
N SER A 96 -7.72 -1.38 -5.27
CA SER A 96 -7.10 -2.25 -6.28
C SER A 96 -8.05 -2.53 -7.42
N SER A 97 -7.56 -2.47 -8.65
CA SER A 97 -8.26 -2.98 -9.82
C SER A 97 -7.90 -4.45 -9.99
N CYS A 98 -8.82 -5.38 -9.78
CA CYS A 98 -8.58 -6.80 -10.02
C CYS A 98 -8.66 -7.14 -11.51
N MET A 99 -8.19 -8.33 -11.88
CA MET A 99 -8.23 -8.86 -13.25
C MET A 99 -9.57 -9.51 -13.60
N ARG A 100 -10.42 -9.78 -12.61
CA ARG A 100 -11.77 -10.32 -12.82
C ARG A 100 -12.65 -9.29 -13.53
N ILE A 101 -13.40 -9.74 -14.54
CA ILE A 101 -14.39 -8.96 -15.28
C ILE A 101 -15.78 -9.51 -14.93
N GLY A 102 -16.56 -8.75 -14.16
CA GLY A 102 -17.82 -9.25 -13.62
C GLY A 102 -17.58 -10.50 -12.77
N ALA A 103 -18.17 -11.66 -13.07
CA ALA A 103 -17.98 -12.87 -12.26
C ALA A 103 -16.85 -13.80 -12.74
N ARG A 104 -16.07 -13.43 -13.77
CA ARG A 104 -15.14 -14.36 -14.44
C ARG A 104 -13.74 -13.79 -14.60
N TYR A 105 -12.75 -14.66 -14.45
CA TYR A 105 -11.35 -14.37 -14.80
C TYR A 105 -11.11 -14.65 -16.28
N PRO A 106 -10.37 -13.78 -17.00
CA PRO A 106 -9.81 -14.12 -18.30
C PRO A 106 -8.98 -15.41 -18.25
N ARG A 107 -9.03 -16.24 -19.31
CA ARG A 107 -8.37 -17.56 -19.33
C ARG A 107 -6.85 -17.50 -19.13
N ASN A 108 -6.26 -16.40 -19.56
CA ASN A 108 -4.83 -16.09 -19.48
C ASN A 108 -4.41 -15.44 -18.16
N SER A 109 -5.27 -15.40 -17.13
CA SER A 109 -5.02 -14.63 -15.91
C SER A 109 -4.80 -15.50 -14.67
N LEU A 110 -3.82 -15.13 -13.85
CA LEU A 110 -3.56 -15.68 -12.52
C LEU A 110 -3.46 -14.53 -11.52
N GLU A 111 -4.44 -14.44 -10.62
CA GLU A 111 -4.46 -13.42 -9.57
C GLU A 111 -4.16 -14.05 -8.20
N MET A 112 -3.20 -13.49 -7.47
CA MET A 112 -2.71 -14.06 -6.22
C MET A 112 -2.68 -12.98 -5.13
N VAL A 113 -3.16 -13.32 -3.94
CA VAL A 113 -3.08 -12.44 -2.77
C VAL A 113 -1.80 -12.76 -2.00
N TYR A 114 -1.00 -11.73 -1.74
CA TYR A 114 0.23 -11.80 -0.96
C TYR A 114 0.11 -10.96 0.30
N PRO A 115 0.66 -11.43 1.44
CA PRO A 115 0.61 -10.65 2.66
C PRO A 115 1.56 -9.45 2.58
N GLY A 116 1.13 -8.33 3.14
CA GLY A 116 1.87 -7.08 3.16
C GLY A 116 1.02 -5.89 2.70
N ALA A 117 1.50 -4.69 2.96
CA ALA A 117 0.98 -3.46 2.37
C ALA A 117 1.34 -3.33 0.88
N HIS A 118 0.85 -2.29 0.21
CA HIS A 118 1.10 -2.03 -1.22
C HIS A 118 2.59 -2.09 -1.61
N SER A 119 3.46 -1.42 -0.84
CA SER A 119 4.92 -1.41 -1.09
C SER A 119 5.67 -2.56 -0.44
N ASP A 120 5.05 -3.32 0.47
CA ASP A 120 5.57 -4.65 0.83
C ASP A 120 5.40 -5.65 -0.32
N LEU A 121 4.54 -5.35 -1.29
CA LEU A 121 4.33 -6.16 -2.46
C LEU A 121 5.13 -5.68 -3.67
N GLY A 122 4.96 -4.42 -4.05
CA GLY A 122 5.60 -3.86 -5.25
C GLY A 122 7.03 -3.36 -5.05
N GLY A 123 7.51 -3.38 -3.80
CA GLY A 123 8.75 -2.70 -3.42
C GLY A 123 8.55 -1.20 -3.20
N GLY A 124 9.52 -0.58 -2.52
CA GLY A 124 9.54 0.87 -2.28
C GLY A 124 9.87 1.26 -0.84
N TYR A 125 9.67 0.37 0.13
CA TYR A 125 10.16 0.61 1.48
C TYR A 125 11.68 0.39 1.56
N PRO A 126 12.46 1.35 2.09
CA PRO A 126 13.86 1.11 2.40
C PRO A 126 14.00 0.26 3.68
N PRO A 127 15.09 -0.53 3.80
CA PRO A 127 15.46 -1.16 5.07
C PRO A 127 15.45 -0.15 6.22
N GLY A 128 14.84 -0.50 7.35
CA GLY A 128 14.71 0.36 8.53
C GLY A 128 13.48 1.27 8.55
N SER A 129 12.76 1.42 7.44
CA SER A 129 11.47 2.13 7.42
C SER A 129 10.52 1.55 8.46
N GLN A 130 9.91 2.40 9.28
CA GLN A 130 9.06 2.00 10.42
C GLN A 130 9.69 0.95 11.36
N GLY A 131 11.04 0.89 11.41
CA GLY A 131 11.81 -0.07 12.20
C GLY A 131 11.78 -1.52 11.68
N LYS A 132 11.41 -1.73 10.42
CA LYS A 132 11.25 -3.04 9.77
C LYS A 132 12.43 -3.35 8.85
N ALA A 133 12.74 -4.63 8.64
CA ALA A 133 13.83 -5.09 7.77
C ALA A 133 15.18 -4.38 7.99
N VAL A 134 15.58 -4.13 9.25
CA VAL A 134 16.75 -3.31 9.60
C VAL A 134 18.06 -3.93 9.08
N GLY A 135 18.13 -5.26 8.94
CA GLY A 135 19.34 -5.95 8.49
C GLY A 135 19.62 -5.85 6.99
N GLY A 136 18.70 -5.28 6.19
CA GLY A 136 18.94 -4.95 4.79
C GLY A 136 17.86 -5.46 3.83
N ARG A 137 18.12 -5.32 2.52
CA ARG A 137 17.12 -5.59 1.47
C ARG A 137 16.57 -7.02 1.48
N ALA A 138 17.42 -8.01 1.77
CA ALA A 138 17.01 -9.41 1.85
C ALA A 138 15.96 -9.66 2.95
N GLU A 139 15.83 -8.76 3.92
CA GLU A 139 14.82 -8.83 4.98
C GLU A 139 13.49 -8.16 4.59
N LEU A 140 13.41 -7.44 3.47
CA LEU A 140 12.16 -6.81 3.04
C LEU A 140 11.14 -7.84 2.60
N LEU A 141 9.87 -7.65 3.00
CA LEU A 141 8.78 -8.54 2.61
C LEU A 141 8.59 -8.58 1.08
N SER A 142 8.91 -7.49 0.37
CA SER A 142 8.82 -7.38 -1.09
C SER A 142 9.73 -8.33 -1.86
N GLN A 143 10.73 -8.92 -1.22
CA GLN A 143 11.60 -9.91 -1.85
C GLN A 143 10.83 -11.18 -2.23
N VAL A 144 9.78 -11.54 -1.49
CA VAL A 144 8.95 -12.72 -1.76
C VAL A 144 8.15 -12.56 -3.06
N PRO A 145 7.28 -11.54 -3.22
CA PRO A 145 6.54 -11.33 -4.46
C PRO A 145 7.44 -10.93 -5.64
N LEU A 146 8.59 -10.27 -5.40
CA LEU A 146 9.59 -10.04 -6.43
C LEU A 146 10.06 -11.36 -7.07
N LEU A 147 10.46 -12.34 -6.24
CA LEU A 147 10.93 -13.63 -6.74
C LEU A 147 9.82 -14.47 -7.37
N GLU A 148 8.60 -14.38 -6.86
CA GLU A 148 7.44 -15.00 -7.51
C GLU A 148 7.26 -14.45 -8.92
N MET A 149 7.16 -13.13 -9.07
CA MET A 149 6.98 -12.52 -10.40
C MET A 149 8.16 -12.82 -11.32
N TYR A 150 9.38 -12.78 -10.79
CA TYR A 150 10.59 -13.12 -11.53
C TYR A 150 10.53 -14.55 -12.10
N HIS A 151 10.08 -15.50 -11.28
CA HIS A 151 9.86 -16.87 -11.71
C HIS A 151 8.75 -16.95 -12.77
N GLN A 152 7.60 -16.33 -12.52
CA GLN A 152 6.46 -16.29 -13.44
C GLN A 152 6.83 -15.70 -14.81
N ALA A 153 7.60 -14.61 -14.85
CA ALA A 153 8.08 -14.01 -16.08
C ALA A 153 9.00 -14.96 -16.85
N ARG A 154 9.96 -15.60 -16.18
CA ARG A 154 10.90 -16.54 -16.81
C ARG A 154 10.22 -17.76 -17.39
N VAL A 155 9.31 -18.39 -16.64
CA VAL A 155 8.55 -19.56 -17.16
C VAL A 155 7.61 -19.18 -18.30
N SER A 156 7.30 -17.89 -18.44
CA SER A 156 6.51 -17.33 -19.55
C SER A 156 7.35 -16.91 -20.75
N GLY A 157 8.67 -17.15 -20.74
CA GLY A 157 9.57 -16.86 -21.86
C GLY A 157 10.13 -15.44 -21.89
N VAL A 158 9.93 -14.63 -20.83
CA VAL A 158 10.61 -13.34 -20.72
C VAL A 158 12.12 -13.59 -20.60
N PRO A 159 12.98 -12.92 -21.40
CA PRO A 159 14.41 -13.21 -21.47
C PRO A 159 15.18 -12.63 -20.26
N LEU A 160 14.86 -13.12 -19.06
CA LEU A 160 15.54 -12.78 -17.81
C LEU A 160 16.56 -13.87 -17.45
N LEU A 161 17.74 -13.42 -16.99
CA LEU A 161 18.86 -14.31 -16.64
C LEU A 161 18.55 -15.17 -15.40
N SER A 162 18.84 -16.46 -15.43
CA SER A 162 18.90 -17.24 -14.18
C SER A 162 19.91 -16.65 -13.18
N THR A 163 19.74 -16.99 -11.91
CA THR A 163 20.72 -16.64 -10.87
C THR A 163 22.11 -17.21 -11.18
N ASP A 164 22.21 -18.36 -11.84
CA ASP A 164 23.51 -18.92 -12.24
C ASP A 164 24.15 -18.16 -13.41
N GLU A 165 23.36 -17.71 -14.39
CA GLU A 165 23.85 -16.82 -15.45
C GLU A 165 24.30 -15.46 -14.91
N MET A 166 23.57 -14.91 -13.93
CA MET A 166 23.97 -13.69 -13.23
C MET A 166 25.28 -13.86 -12.47
N LYS A 167 25.49 -15.02 -11.81
CA LYS A 167 26.77 -15.34 -11.12
C LYS A 167 27.92 -15.43 -12.12
N ALA A 168 27.71 -16.12 -13.24
CA ALA A 168 28.72 -16.26 -14.30
C ALA A 168 29.12 -14.91 -14.91
N LYS A 169 28.22 -13.92 -14.87
CA LYS A 169 28.43 -12.55 -15.36
C LYS A 169 28.88 -11.55 -14.27
N ASP A 170 29.22 -12.01 -13.07
CA ASP A 170 29.59 -11.18 -11.90
C ASP A 170 28.56 -10.08 -11.55
N MET A 171 27.26 -10.37 -11.73
CA MET A 171 26.17 -9.42 -11.43
C MET A 171 25.82 -9.40 -9.93
N ARG A 172 26.83 -9.23 -9.08
CA ARG A 172 26.71 -9.28 -7.61
C ARG A 172 25.59 -8.39 -7.04
N PRO A 173 25.40 -7.12 -7.46
CA PRO A 173 24.32 -6.28 -6.92
C PRO A 173 22.93 -6.83 -7.23
N THR A 174 22.69 -7.25 -8.48
CA THR A 174 21.40 -7.82 -8.90
C THR A 174 21.11 -9.14 -8.19
N LEU A 175 22.13 -9.97 -7.98
CA LEU A 175 21.98 -11.21 -7.21
C LEU A 175 21.60 -10.95 -5.75
N ALA A 176 22.13 -9.90 -5.14
CA ALA A 176 21.80 -9.50 -3.78
C ALA A 176 20.33 -9.04 -3.68
N ASP A 177 19.82 -8.36 -4.72
CA ASP A 177 18.41 -7.95 -4.82
C ASP A 177 17.45 -9.13 -5.05
N LEU A 178 17.95 -10.33 -5.33
CA LEU A 178 17.15 -11.56 -5.49
C LEU A 178 17.30 -12.52 -4.28
N GLN A 179 17.80 -12.04 -3.14
CA GLN A 179 17.89 -12.85 -1.91
C GLN A 179 16.69 -12.62 -0.99
N ILE A 180 16.32 -13.67 -0.26
CA ILE A 180 15.44 -13.61 0.91
C ILE A 180 16.24 -14.10 2.12
N ALA A 181 16.24 -13.33 3.21
CA ALA A 181 16.85 -13.74 4.46
C ALA A 181 16.12 -14.97 5.05
N PRO A 182 16.82 -15.95 5.64
CA PRO A 182 16.20 -17.15 6.19
C PRO A 182 15.07 -16.87 7.19
N ARG A 183 15.25 -15.84 8.05
CA ARG A 183 14.21 -15.43 9.00
C ARG A 183 12.97 -14.89 8.30
N THR A 184 13.13 -14.10 7.24
CA THR A 184 12.02 -13.60 6.42
C THR A 184 11.23 -14.76 5.81
N ALA A 185 11.92 -15.72 5.18
CA ALA A 185 11.28 -16.89 4.61
C ALA A 185 10.48 -17.69 5.67
N GLN A 186 11.08 -17.91 6.85
CA GLN A 186 10.42 -18.58 7.96
C GLN A 186 9.16 -17.84 8.43
N LEU A 187 9.24 -16.52 8.66
CA LEU A 187 8.11 -15.71 9.13
C LEU A 187 6.96 -15.72 8.13
N CYS A 188 7.26 -15.55 6.84
CA CYS A 188 6.26 -15.64 5.78
C CYS A 188 5.59 -17.02 5.74
N GLN A 189 6.36 -18.10 5.84
CA GLN A 189 5.82 -19.45 5.86
C GLN A 189 4.94 -19.71 7.10
N SER A 190 5.38 -19.26 8.28
CA SER A 190 4.60 -19.34 9.52
C SER A 190 3.28 -18.58 9.39
N TYR A 191 3.30 -17.38 8.81
CA TYR A 191 2.09 -16.61 8.55
C TYR A 191 1.14 -17.34 7.59
N VAL A 192 1.61 -17.75 6.42
CA VAL A 192 0.76 -18.40 5.40
C VAL A 192 0.13 -19.67 5.96
N LYS A 193 0.91 -20.49 6.68
CA LYS A 193 0.43 -21.72 7.31
C LYS A 193 -0.61 -21.47 8.40
N TRP A 194 -0.40 -20.45 9.24
CA TRP A 194 -1.34 -20.13 10.32
C TRP A 194 -2.62 -19.45 9.79
N ALA A 195 -2.47 -18.51 8.85
CA ALA A 195 -3.59 -17.79 8.26
C ALA A 195 -4.50 -18.77 7.49
N ASN A 196 -3.92 -19.74 6.79
CA ASN A 196 -4.63 -20.81 6.08
C ASN A 196 -5.87 -20.29 5.31
N VAL A 197 -5.67 -19.18 4.59
CA VAL A 197 -6.75 -18.46 3.90
C VAL A 197 -7.38 -19.39 2.87
N SER A 198 -8.69 -19.54 2.98
CA SER A 198 -9.45 -20.39 2.06
C SER A 198 -9.55 -19.72 0.69
N LEU A 199 -9.31 -20.49 -0.37
CA LEU A 199 -9.47 -20.03 -1.74
C LEU A 199 -10.93 -19.62 -1.99
N ALA A 200 -11.13 -18.35 -2.31
CA ALA A 200 -12.45 -17.74 -2.48
C ALA A 200 -12.37 -16.59 -3.49
N SER A 201 -13.38 -15.71 -3.51
CA SER A 201 -13.24 -14.42 -4.21
C SER A 201 -12.08 -13.61 -3.63
N ILE A 202 -11.52 -12.69 -4.41
CA ILE A 202 -10.42 -11.82 -3.95
C ILE A 202 -10.87 -11.01 -2.74
N GLU A 203 -12.08 -10.47 -2.77
CA GLU A 203 -12.67 -9.73 -1.67
C GLU A 203 -12.74 -10.58 -0.39
N ASP A 204 -13.12 -11.85 -0.49
CA ASP A 204 -13.18 -12.76 0.67
C ASP A 204 -11.80 -13.17 1.18
N MET A 205 -10.83 -13.39 0.29
CA MET A 205 -9.44 -13.67 0.68
C MET A 205 -8.82 -12.45 1.38
N LEU A 206 -9.00 -11.25 0.83
CA LEU A 206 -8.57 -10.00 1.46
C LEU A 206 -9.26 -9.80 2.82
N ARG A 207 -10.58 -10.03 2.90
CA ARG A 207 -11.34 -9.95 4.17
C ARG A 207 -10.76 -10.88 5.24
N GLN A 208 -10.38 -12.11 4.89
CA GLN A 208 -9.75 -13.05 5.82
C GLN A 208 -8.42 -12.50 6.34
N HIS A 209 -7.53 -12.05 5.45
CA HIS A 209 -6.24 -11.45 5.84
C HIS A 209 -6.40 -10.20 6.70
N THR A 210 -7.29 -9.27 6.32
CA THR A 210 -7.57 -8.04 7.08
C THR A 210 -8.03 -8.33 8.50
N ARG A 211 -8.91 -9.34 8.68
CA ARG A 211 -9.37 -9.78 10.00
C ARG A 211 -8.23 -10.28 10.87
N TYR A 212 -7.26 -11.00 10.32
CA TYR A 212 -6.07 -11.43 11.07
C TYR A 212 -5.19 -10.26 11.49
N TYR A 213 -5.03 -9.25 10.62
CA TYR A 213 -4.32 -8.02 10.97
C TYR A 213 -5.02 -7.28 12.12
N TRP A 214 -6.36 -7.17 12.07
CA TRP A 214 -7.14 -6.58 13.17
C TRP A 214 -6.97 -7.34 14.48
N ARG A 215 -6.96 -8.67 14.43
CA ARG A 215 -6.70 -9.50 15.62
C ARG A 215 -5.35 -9.16 16.24
N TRP A 216 -4.29 -9.18 15.43
CA TRP A 216 -2.94 -8.86 15.89
C TRP A 216 -2.88 -7.44 16.47
N ARG A 217 -3.38 -6.45 15.72
CA ARG A 217 -3.35 -5.04 16.13
C ARG A 217 -4.11 -4.81 17.43
N HIS A 218 -5.28 -5.42 17.59
CA HIS A 218 -6.07 -5.36 18.83
C HIS A 218 -5.29 -5.93 20.03
N GLN A 219 -4.68 -7.11 19.87
CA GLN A 219 -3.90 -7.76 20.93
C GLN A 219 -2.66 -6.95 21.34
N ARG A 220 -2.12 -6.14 20.42
CA ARG A 220 -0.93 -5.31 20.67
C ARG A 220 -1.24 -3.88 21.06
N SER A 221 -2.46 -3.39 20.82
CA SER A 221 -2.84 -1.99 20.98
C SER A 221 -2.43 -1.42 22.34
N THR A 222 -2.73 -2.08 23.46
CA THR A 222 -2.40 -1.59 24.81
C THR A 222 -0.90 -1.58 25.14
N SER A 223 -0.09 -2.29 24.36
CA SER A 223 1.36 -2.40 24.53
C SER A 223 2.11 -2.04 23.24
N PHE A 224 1.50 -1.23 22.38
CA PHE A 224 1.99 -0.92 21.04
C PHE A 224 3.42 -0.35 21.04
N GLU A 225 3.75 0.49 22.01
CA GLU A 225 5.09 1.06 22.17
C GLU A 225 6.16 0.03 22.55
N ARG A 226 5.77 -1.20 22.95
CA ARG A 226 6.68 -2.32 23.23
C ARG A 226 7.02 -3.14 21.98
N LEU A 227 6.39 -2.86 20.84
CA LEU A 227 6.70 -3.52 19.57
C LEU A 227 8.16 -3.28 19.17
N LYS A 228 8.80 -4.28 18.57
CA LYS A 228 10.20 -4.15 18.15
C LYS A 228 10.33 -3.10 17.06
N SER A 229 9.41 -3.08 16.09
CA SER A 229 9.47 -2.10 15.01
C SER A 229 9.30 -0.68 15.54
N TYR A 230 8.41 -0.47 16.51
CA TYR A 230 8.22 0.84 17.14
C TYR A 230 9.53 1.32 17.79
N ASN A 231 10.19 0.48 18.58
CA ASN A 231 11.43 0.86 19.26
C ASN A 231 12.62 1.06 18.31
N ARG A 232 12.64 0.39 17.15
CA ARG A 232 13.67 0.53 16.12
C ARG A 232 13.43 1.71 15.17
N ALA A 233 12.20 2.17 15.01
CA ALA A 233 11.88 3.30 14.13
C ALA A 233 12.57 4.58 14.62
N ASP A 234 12.88 5.49 13.69
CA ASP A 234 13.44 6.80 14.03
C ASP A 234 12.40 7.72 14.71
N GLY A 235 12.79 8.96 15.02
CA GLY A 235 11.92 9.91 15.72
C GLY A 235 10.61 10.21 14.98
N GLN A 236 10.68 10.39 13.66
CA GLN A 236 9.49 10.66 12.85
C GLN A 236 8.64 9.41 12.69
N GLY A 237 9.26 8.26 12.40
CA GLY A 237 8.58 6.98 12.24
C GLY A 237 7.86 6.52 13.51
N ARG A 238 8.44 6.75 14.70
CA ARG A 238 7.74 6.50 15.98
C ARG A 238 6.51 7.38 16.15
N GLN A 239 6.62 8.66 15.81
CA GLN A 239 5.48 9.58 15.87
C GLN A 239 4.36 9.12 14.93
N ASP A 240 4.71 8.80 13.68
CA ASP A 240 3.75 8.40 12.66
C ASP A 240 3.06 7.07 13.02
N LEU A 241 3.82 6.08 13.52
CA LEU A 241 3.26 4.82 14.00
C LEU A 241 2.33 5.03 15.20
N TRP A 242 2.68 5.93 16.10
CA TRP A 242 1.84 6.22 17.26
C TRP A 242 0.54 6.92 16.89
N GLU A 243 0.60 7.94 16.02
CA GLU A 243 -0.61 8.62 15.57
C GLU A 243 -1.50 7.70 14.73
N SER A 244 -0.90 6.82 13.92
CA SER A 244 -1.61 5.72 13.25
C SER A 244 -2.29 4.77 14.26
N GLU A 245 -1.63 4.44 15.37
CA GLU A 245 -2.23 3.64 16.44
C GLU A 245 -3.40 4.36 17.12
N LEU A 246 -3.35 5.68 17.26
CA LEU A 246 -4.49 6.46 17.77
C LEU A 246 -5.68 6.40 16.80
N ASP A 247 -5.44 6.44 15.48
CA ASP A 247 -6.48 6.24 14.46
C ASP A 247 -7.10 4.83 14.59
N PHE A 248 -6.30 3.77 14.74
CA PHE A 248 -6.80 2.40 14.98
C PHE A 248 -7.67 2.31 16.24
N ARG A 249 -7.23 2.91 17.35
CA ARG A 249 -7.97 2.89 18.62
C ARG A 249 -9.29 3.64 18.51
N ALA A 250 -9.32 4.74 17.77
CA ALA A 250 -10.54 5.50 17.51
C ALA A 250 -11.55 4.64 16.73
N ASP A 251 -11.10 3.94 15.69
CA ASP A 251 -11.90 2.99 14.91
C ASP A 251 -12.43 1.85 15.78
N ALA A 252 -11.55 1.20 16.55
CA ALA A 252 -11.91 0.10 17.45
C ALA A 252 -12.98 0.53 18.45
N ALA A 253 -12.82 1.72 19.05
CA ALA A 253 -13.80 2.28 19.96
C ALA A 253 -15.13 2.58 19.25
N ALA A 254 -15.12 3.07 18.00
CA ALA A 254 -16.33 3.29 17.22
C ALA A 254 -17.07 1.98 16.94
N VAL A 255 -16.35 0.92 16.57
CA VAL A 255 -16.91 -0.40 16.32
C VAL A 255 -17.50 -1.02 17.60
N HIS A 256 -16.81 -0.92 18.74
CA HIS A 256 -17.34 -1.40 20.02
C HIS A 256 -18.59 -0.63 20.47
N ARG A 257 -18.64 0.69 20.28
CA ARG A 257 -19.86 1.48 20.54
C ARG A 257 -21.02 1.01 19.66
N GLN A 258 -20.77 0.75 18.37
CA GLN A 258 -21.82 0.26 17.47
C GLN A 258 -22.28 -1.15 17.83
N GLN A 259 -21.38 -2.02 18.29
CA GLN A 259 -21.78 -3.32 18.84
C GLN A 259 -22.66 -3.16 20.09
N ALA A 260 -22.34 -2.22 21.00
CA ALA A 260 -23.18 -1.96 22.17
C ALA A 260 -24.57 -1.44 21.80
N VAL A 261 -24.69 -0.61 20.77
CA VAL A 261 -25.99 -0.18 20.21
C VAL A 261 -26.76 -1.37 19.64
N MET A 262 -26.11 -2.25 18.86
CA MET A 262 -26.74 -3.47 18.32
C MET A 262 -27.19 -4.44 19.42
N ASP A 263 -26.43 -4.53 20.52
CA ASP A 263 -26.75 -5.36 21.70
C ASP A 263 -27.86 -4.73 22.58
N GLY A 264 -28.34 -3.53 22.29
CA GLY A 264 -29.29 -2.79 23.13
C GLY A 264 -28.71 -2.24 24.45
N LYS A 265 -27.37 -2.21 24.57
CA LYS A 265 -26.65 -1.72 25.77
C LYS A 265 -26.40 -0.22 25.77
N GLN A 266 -26.58 0.45 24.63
CA GLN A 266 -26.38 1.89 24.49
C GLN A 266 -27.41 2.48 23.52
N GLU A 267 -27.97 3.64 23.83
CA GLU A 267 -28.84 4.39 22.92
C GLU A 267 -28.04 5.02 21.78
N GLY A 268 -28.60 4.99 20.56
CA GLY A 268 -27.96 5.62 19.40
C GLY A 268 -28.56 5.18 18.07
N LYS A 269 -28.22 5.89 17.00
CA LYS A 269 -28.54 5.46 15.63
C LYS A 269 -27.44 4.55 15.10
N ALA A 270 -27.87 3.40 14.59
CA ALA A 270 -27.03 2.45 13.90
C ALA A 270 -26.40 3.04 12.62
N ASP A 271 -25.08 3.02 12.54
CA ASP A 271 -24.37 3.22 11.27
C ASP A 271 -24.22 1.87 10.57
N LYS A 272 -24.95 1.66 9.46
CA LYS A 272 -24.97 0.38 8.75
C LYS A 272 -23.58 -0.08 8.27
N ALA A 273 -22.71 0.85 7.88
CA ALA A 273 -21.37 0.51 7.43
C ALA A 273 -20.52 -0.01 8.59
N VAL A 274 -20.58 0.69 9.73
CA VAL A 274 -19.84 0.28 10.94
C VAL A 274 -20.42 -0.99 11.56
N GLN A 275 -21.73 -1.22 11.44
CA GLN A 275 -22.36 -2.48 11.88
C GLN A 275 -21.80 -3.70 11.13
N ALA A 276 -21.62 -3.59 9.81
CA ALA A 276 -21.05 -4.67 9.01
C ALA A 276 -19.61 -5.00 9.46
N LEU A 277 -18.83 -3.97 9.80
CA LEU A 277 -17.47 -4.13 10.34
C LEU A 277 -17.48 -4.75 11.75
N ALA A 278 -18.41 -4.33 12.62
CA ALA A 278 -18.53 -4.85 13.98
C ALA A 278 -18.79 -6.36 14.03
N ARG A 279 -19.61 -6.87 13.10
CA ARG A 279 -19.92 -8.31 12.98
C ARG A 279 -18.69 -9.16 12.70
N ASP A 280 -17.65 -8.60 12.07
CA ASP A 280 -16.42 -9.31 11.78
C ASP A 280 -15.34 -9.01 12.83
N TYR A 281 -15.13 -7.74 13.17
CA TYR A 281 -14.05 -7.31 14.06
C TYR A 281 -14.24 -7.81 15.50
N VAL A 282 -15.45 -7.71 16.08
CA VAL A 282 -15.65 -8.05 17.50
C VAL A 282 -15.47 -9.56 17.77
N PRO A 283 -16.01 -10.49 16.96
CA PRO A 283 -15.73 -11.90 17.16
C PRO A 283 -14.26 -12.26 16.90
N GLU A 284 -13.63 -11.60 15.93
CA GLU A 284 -12.24 -11.87 15.56
C GLU A 284 -11.25 -11.50 16.66
N THR A 285 -11.47 -10.37 17.34
CA THR A 285 -10.63 -9.90 18.45
C THR A 285 -10.73 -10.74 19.73
N ARG A 286 -11.78 -11.56 19.86
CA ARG A 286 -11.97 -12.50 20.98
C ARG A 286 -11.31 -13.86 20.78
N ARG A 287 -10.72 -14.08 19.61
CA ARG A 287 -10.04 -15.34 19.29
C ARG A 287 -8.71 -15.45 20.05
N GLU A 288 -8.11 -16.63 19.97
CA GLU A 288 -6.81 -16.95 20.56
C GLU A 288 -5.69 -15.99 20.12
N GLN A 289 -4.64 -15.94 20.96
CA GLN A 289 -3.46 -15.14 20.68
C GLN A 289 -2.80 -15.54 19.36
N VAL A 290 -2.36 -14.53 18.62
CA VAL A 290 -1.53 -14.75 17.43
C VAL A 290 -0.20 -15.42 17.85
N PRO A 291 0.22 -16.52 17.18
CA PRO A 291 1.45 -17.22 17.54
C PRO A 291 2.68 -16.29 17.48
N PRO A 292 3.76 -16.58 18.22
CA PRO A 292 4.95 -15.71 18.29
C PRO A 292 5.58 -15.39 16.92
N ASP A 293 5.64 -16.35 16.00
CA ASP A 293 6.17 -16.09 14.65
C ASP A 293 5.19 -15.25 13.81
N VAL A 294 3.87 -15.38 14.00
CA VAL A 294 2.88 -14.55 13.31
C VAL A 294 2.88 -13.12 13.86
N ASP A 295 3.07 -12.97 15.17
CA ASP A 295 3.29 -11.69 15.81
C ASP A 295 4.54 -10.98 15.24
N ALA A 296 5.66 -11.69 15.19
CA ALA A 296 6.90 -11.18 14.61
C ALA A 296 6.76 -10.88 13.10
N PHE A 297 5.95 -11.66 12.36
CA PHE A 297 5.63 -11.35 10.97
C PHE A 297 4.93 -9.99 10.86
N PHE A 298 3.87 -9.74 11.62
CA PHE A 298 3.18 -8.45 11.56
C PHE A 298 4.01 -7.27 12.09
N ASP A 299 4.72 -7.45 13.22
CA ASP A 299 5.57 -6.41 13.82
C ASP A 299 6.75 -6.07 12.91
N GLU A 300 7.53 -7.08 12.52
CA GLU A 300 8.86 -6.88 11.92
C GLU A 300 8.84 -6.83 10.38
N MET A 301 7.77 -7.28 9.71
CA MET A 301 7.72 -7.41 8.24
C MET A 301 6.63 -6.55 7.56
N VAL A 302 5.42 -6.48 8.12
CA VAL A 302 4.27 -5.83 7.46
C VAL A 302 4.23 -4.35 7.82
N HIS A 303 4.46 -3.47 6.85
CA HIS A 303 4.39 -2.03 7.07
C HIS A 303 2.96 -1.55 7.31
N ASP A 304 2.82 -0.56 8.19
CA ASP A 304 1.57 0.17 8.39
C ASP A 304 1.41 1.19 7.27
N SER A 305 0.65 0.85 6.22
CA SER A 305 0.52 1.70 5.03
C SER A 305 -0.13 3.04 5.32
N HIS A 306 -0.95 3.12 6.37
CA HIS A 306 -1.60 4.36 6.82
C HIS A 306 -0.60 5.30 7.48
N ALA A 307 0.29 4.78 8.34
CA ALA A 307 1.20 5.60 9.16
C ALA A 307 2.07 6.57 8.34
N THR A 308 2.57 6.15 7.18
CA THR A 308 3.52 6.93 6.37
C THR A 308 2.93 7.44 5.06
N PHE A 309 1.61 7.58 4.96
CA PHE A 309 0.93 8.18 3.81
C PHE A 309 0.37 9.55 4.17
N TYR A 310 1.11 10.60 3.80
CA TYR A 310 0.73 11.97 4.16
C TYR A 310 -0.08 12.67 3.06
N MET A 311 -1.19 13.25 3.47
CA MET A 311 -2.00 14.22 2.73
C MET A 311 -1.50 15.67 2.92
N ALA A 312 -0.77 15.92 4.01
CA ALA A 312 -0.21 17.23 4.34
C ALA A 312 1.23 17.13 4.86
N GLY A 313 2.10 18.00 4.34
CA GLY A 313 3.51 18.07 4.68
C GLY A 313 4.42 17.32 3.70
N PRO A 314 5.72 17.23 4.01
CA PRO A 314 6.71 16.63 3.12
C PRO A 314 6.54 15.12 3.02
N THR A 315 6.60 14.59 1.80
CA THR A 315 6.51 13.15 1.52
C THR A 315 7.83 12.54 1.03
N THR A 316 8.78 13.40 0.68
CA THR A 316 10.10 13.05 0.18
C THR A 316 11.18 13.94 0.80
N ASP A 317 12.45 13.52 0.72
CA ASP A 317 13.59 14.34 1.13
C ASP A 317 13.67 15.66 0.34
N GLU A 318 13.18 15.66 -0.90
CA GLU A 318 13.09 16.88 -1.71
C GLU A 318 12.01 17.84 -1.16
N ASP A 319 10.84 17.33 -0.79
CA ASP A 319 9.80 18.14 -0.16
C ASP A 319 10.27 18.71 1.17
N ALA A 320 10.99 17.91 1.96
CA ALA A 320 11.56 18.33 3.24
C ALA A 320 12.56 19.48 3.04
N ARG A 321 13.48 19.36 2.07
CA ARG A 321 14.42 20.43 1.70
C ARG A 321 13.70 21.70 1.24
N LYS A 322 12.70 21.56 0.36
CA LYS A 322 11.89 22.71 -0.11
C LYS A 322 11.17 23.41 1.03
N LEU A 323 10.64 22.66 2.00
CA LEU A 323 9.99 23.25 3.18
C LEU A 323 10.98 24.04 4.04
N ILE A 324 12.18 23.50 4.28
CA ILE A 324 13.26 24.20 5.01
C ILE A 324 13.66 25.48 4.26
N GLU A 325 13.90 25.39 2.95
CA GLU A 325 14.27 26.53 2.11
C GLU A 325 13.21 27.63 2.10
N MET A 326 11.93 27.24 2.02
CA MET A 326 10.80 28.18 2.11
C MET A 326 10.81 28.92 3.45
N VAL A 327 11.02 28.22 4.57
CA VAL A 327 11.11 28.82 5.91
C VAL A 327 12.30 29.78 6.02
N ARG A 328 13.47 29.38 5.52
CA ARG A 328 14.67 30.25 5.48
C ARG A 328 14.42 31.52 4.67
N ALA A 329 13.85 31.38 3.48
CA ALA A 329 13.57 32.52 2.60
C ALA A 329 12.56 33.48 3.23
N LYS A 330 11.53 32.95 3.89
CA LYS A 330 10.55 33.75 4.63
C LYS A 330 11.19 34.55 5.77
N ALA A 331 12.05 33.90 6.55
CA ALA A 331 12.80 34.55 7.63
C ALA A 331 13.75 35.64 7.10
N ALA A 332 14.44 35.39 5.99
CA ALA A 332 15.36 36.34 5.37
C ALA A 332 14.66 37.62 4.87
N ARG A 333 13.38 37.53 4.51
CA ARG A 333 12.54 38.69 4.15
C ARG A 333 11.97 39.45 5.36
N GLY A 334 12.26 39.01 6.58
CA GLY A 334 11.72 39.61 7.81
C GLY A 334 10.23 39.33 8.04
N GLU A 335 9.66 38.35 7.34
CA GLU A 335 8.25 37.97 7.51
C GLU A 335 8.04 37.24 8.84
N LYS A 336 6.84 37.40 9.43
CA LYS A 336 6.48 36.73 10.68
C LYS A 336 6.32 35.22 10.44
N LEU A 337 7.12 34.42 11.16
CA LEU A 337 7.02 32.96 11.16
C LEU A 337 5.90 32.48 12.11
N ASN A 338 5.15 31.47 11.70
CA ASN A 338 4.19 30.76 12.55
C ASN A 338 4.92 29.84 13.56
N SER A 339 4.18 29.13 14.42
CA SER A 339 4.80 28.26 15.44
C SER A 339 5.60 27.09 14.85
N LEU A 340 5.11 26.46 13.79
CA LEU A 340 5.81 25.37 13.10
C LEU A 340 7.05 25.88 12.37
N GLU A 341 6.93 26.97 11.63
CA GLU A 341 8.04 27.57 10.89
C GLU A 341 9.17 28.00 11.84
N ARG A 342 8.85 28.53 13.02
CA ARG A 342 9.85 28.78 14.08
C ARG A 342 10.50 27.49 14.59
N ARG A 343 9.71 26.45 14.84
CA ARG A 343 10.22 25.13 15.23
C ARG A 343 11.19 24.56 14.20
N ILE A 344 10.87 24.70 12.91
CA ILE A 344 11.74 24.30 11.79
C ILE A 344 13.04 25.12 11.81
N GLN A 345 12.93 26.45 11.87
CA GLN A 345 14.09 27.34 11.89
C GLN A 345 15.02 27.04 13.08
N ASP A 346 14.48 26.84 14.27
CA ASP A 346 15.26 26.59 15.47
C ASP A 346 15.90 25.19 15.45
N HIS A 347 15.18 24.18 14.96
CA HIS A 347 15.72 22.83 14.81
C HIS A 347 16.88 22.79 13.81
N GLU A 348 16.75 23.52 12.71
CA GLU A 348 17.74 23.59 11.64
C GLU A 348 19.08 24.21 12.09
N LYS A 349 19.05 25.15 13.05
CA LYS A 349 20.28 25.71 13.66
C LYS A 349 21.15 24.63 14.31
N ALA A 350 20.53 23.61 14.89
CA ALA A 350 21.22 22.50 15.54
C ALA A 350 21.37 21.27 14.62
N HIS A 351 20.48 21.10 13.64
CA HIS A 351 20.43 19.94 12.74
C HIS A 351 20.29 20.41 11.28
N PRO A 352 21.39 20.86 10.64
CA PRO A 352 21.35 21.41 9.30
C PRO A 352 20.71 20.43 8.29
N GLY A 353 19.69 20.91 7.57
CA GLY A 353 19.01 20.13 6.52
C GLY A 353 17.98 19.12 7.03
N GLN A 354 17.71 19.07 8.34
CA GLN A 354 16.71 18.17 8.93
C GLN A 354 15.48 18.95 9.41
N LEU A 355 14.32 18.30 9.31
CA LEU A 355 13.08 18.81 9.92
C LEU A 355 12.96 18.31 11.36
N PRO A 356 12.37 19.10 12.27
CA PRO A 356 11.92 18.57 13.54
C PRO A 356 10.84 17.50 13.27
N VAL A 357 10.61 16.62 14.26
CA VAL A 357 9.46 15.70 14.21
C VAL A 357 8.18 16.50 13.99
N LEU A 358 7.45 16.12 12.95
CA LEU A 358 6.15 16.66 12.57
C LEU A 358 5.05 15.76 13.12
N THR A 359 3.99 16.38 13.63
CA THR A 359 2.84 15.69 14.23
C THR A 359 1.54 16.07 13.54
N ASP A 360 0.46 15.35 13.79
CA ASP A 360 -0.88 15.73 13.32
C ASP A 360 -1.32 17.11 13.79
N ALA A 361 -0.84 17.56 14.93
CA ALA A 361 -1.13 18.91 15.42
C ALA A 361 -0.55 20.00 14.50
N ASP A 362 0.45 19.67 13.69
CA ASP A 362 1.04 20.57 12.70
C ASP A 362 0.21 20.67 11.41
N THR A 363 -0.80 19.82 11.21
CA THR A 363 -1.63 19.76 9.98
C THR A 363 -2.15 21.13 9.54
N PRO A 364 -2.80 21.95 10.39
CA PRO A 364 -3.33 23.24 9.96
C PRO A 364 -2.26 24.20 9.43
N LEU A 365 -1.03 24.09 9.95
CA LEU A 365 0.11 24.92 9.53
C LEU A 365 0.76 24.36 8.27
N LEU A 366 0.85 23.04 8.13
CA LEU A 366 1.34 22.38 6.91
C LEU A 366 0.42 22.65 5.72
N LEU A 367 -0.91 22.65 5.92
CA LEU A 367 -1.87 22.99 4.86
C LEU A 367 -1.65 24.41 4.29
N GLN A 368 -1.20 25.36 5.11
CA GLN A 368 -0.91 26.74 4.66
C GLN A 368 0.28 26.80 3.69
N THR A 369 1.17 25.79 3.71
CA THR A 369 2.31 25.69 2.79
C THR A 369 1.93 25.09 1.44
N MET A 370 0.73 24.49 1.33
CA MET A 370 0.26 23.86 0.09
C MET A 370 -0.30 24.89 -0.89
N ARG A 371 -0.28 24.52 -2.18
CA ARG A 371 -0.96 25.31 -3.24
C ARG A 371 -2.44 25.47 -2.89
N TYR A 372 -3.00 26.65 -3.19
CA TYR A 372 -4.37 27.01 -2.82
C TYR A 372 -5.42 25.96 -3.21
N GLY A 373 -5.34 25.41 -4.43
CA GLY A 373 -6.27 24.36 -4.88
C GLY A 373 -6.22 23.11 -4.00
N SER A 374 -5.02 22.57 -3.75
CA SER A 374 -4.82 21.37 -2.92
C SER A 374 -5.23 21.62 -1.47
N ARG A 375 -4.88 22.78 -0.90
CA ARG A 375 -5.31 23.19 0.45
C ARG A 375 -6.83 23.22 0.55
N LYS A 376 -7.51 23.88 -0.40
CA LYS A 376 -8.98 23.98 -0.41
C LYS A 376 -9.62 22.60 -0.49
N THR A 377 -9.07 21.68 -1.28
CA THR A 377 -9.52 20.29 -1.33
C THR A 377 -9.42 19.62 0.05
N MET A 378 -8.26 19.69 0.72
CA MET A 378 -8.07 19.10 2.06
C MET A 378 -9.00 19.71 3.12
N GLU A 379 -9.18 21.03 3.08
CA GLU A 379 -10.09 21.74 4.00
C GLU A 379 -11.54 21.30 3.78
N THR A 380 -11.98 21.16 2.53
CA THR A 380 -13.35 20.69 2.21
C THR A 380 -13.60 19.23 2.58
N THR A 381 -12.57 18.38 2.59
CA THR A 381 -12.70 16.98 3.00
C THR A 381 -12.61 16.79 4.52
N GLY A 382 -12.47 17.88 5.27
CA GLY A 382 -12.40 17.85 6.74
C GLY A 382 -11.14 17.18 7.25
N GLN A 383 -10.04 17.25 6.50
CA GLN A 383 -8.77 16.64 6.86
C GLN A 383 -8.21 17.28 8.14
N LYS A 384 -8.06 16.50 9.21
CA LYS A 384 -7.59 16.98 10.53
C LYS A 384 -6.20 16.47 10.91
N THR A 385 -5.78 15.38 10.31
CA THR A 385 -4.48 14.73 10.51
C THR A 385 -3.61 14.91 9.26
N ARG A 386 -2.32 14.59 9.38
CA ARG A 386 -1.41 14.57 8.24
C ARG A 386 -1.70 13.41 7.29
N ARG A 387 -2.36 12.35 7.75
CA ARG A 387 -2.74 11.15 6.99
C ARG A 387 -4.10 11.31 6.32
N GLU A 388 -4.62 10.33 5.62
CA GLU A 388 -6.01 10.38 5.15
C GLU A 388 -7.01 10.20 6.31
N THR A 389 -8.29 10.50 6.07
CA THR A 389 -9.33 10.30 7.08
C THR A 389 -9.68 8.81 7.24
N GLY A 390 -9.92 8.38 8.48
CA GLY A 390 -10.15 6.99 8.84
C GLY A 390 -8.91 6.33 9.45
N GLY A 391 -9.07 5.08 9.90
CA GLY A 391 -7.97 4.24 10.38
C GLY A 391 -8.05 2.86 9.74
N HIS A 392 -7.70 1.83 10.49
CA HIS A 392 -7.42 0.49 9.96
C HIS A 392 -8.66 -0.41 9.86
N ILE A 393 -9.80 -0.05 10.46
CA ILE A 393 -10.98 -0.95 10.50
C ILE A 393 -11.92 -0.65 9.34
N HIS A 394 -11.49 -1.06 8.15
CA HIS A 394 -12.32 -1.11 6.96
C HIS A 394 -11.81 -2.19 6.00
N TYR A 395 -12.59 -2.49 4.97
CA TYR A 395 -12.14 -3.37 3.90
C TYR A 395 -11.68 -2.56 2.69
N ARG A 396 -10.56 -2.99 2.11
CA ARG A 396 -10.04 -2.41 0.89
C ARG A 396 -11.06 -2.55 -0.25
N ARG A 397 -11.26 -1.47 -1.00
CA ARG A 397 -12.14 -1.45 -2.17
C ARG A 397 -11.45 -2.14 -3.35
N ILE A 398 -12.19 -3.01 -4.03
CA ILE A 398 -11.76 -3.73 -5.22
C ILE A 398 -12.65 -3.35 -6.41
N PHE A 399 -12.03 -3.09 -7.56
CA PHE A 399 -12.71 -2.83 -8.81
C PHE A 399 -12.58 -4.03 -9.75
N ASP A 400 -13.73 -4.59 -10.15
CA ASP A 400 -13.88 -5.78 -11.01
C ASP A 400 -14.39 -5.46 -12.42
N LYS A 401 -14.26 -4.19 -12.80
CA LYS A 401 -14.48 -3.68 -14.16
C LYS A 401 -13.90 -2.27 -14.31
N SER A 402 -13.47 -1.98 -15.53
CA SER A 402 -13.00 -0.67 -16.00
C SER A 402 -14.03 0.46 -15.93
#